data_AF-A0A7R9U054-F1
#
_entry.id   AF-A0A7R9U054-F1
#
_cell.length_a   1.000
_cell.length_b   1.000
_cell.length_c   1.000
_cell.angle_alpha   90.00
_cell.angle_beta   90.00
_cell.angle_gamma   90.00
#
_symmetry.space_group_name_H-M   'P 1'
#
loop_
_entity.id
_entity.type
_entity.pdbx_description
1 polymer ?
#
loop_
_entity_poly.entity_id
_entity_poly.type
_entity_poly.pdbx_seq_one_letter_code
_entity_poly.pdbx_strand_id
1 'polypeptide(L)'
;ARAAAAAPEAAPACVNIVEHVVLLKVNDDAPAEAVEQMLDQLYSLQYMVPNVLSLTVGEKLDNGEGEDYTHCLVARFPSREALEVYAAHPEHVRVVTEVMKPILDTDATLAVDYEACVEKDIEAMFKRGDDWDEGVEHVVLLKETDGGAGGDGAAAMAEALQALPQRMAADVRLLQLTAGANFSARSKGYTFALVARLASVADLEAYGPHPEHQAVVAGEIKPRVSGRLAFDFSLQPVEGADTSGL
;
A
#
# COMPACT_ATOMS: atom_id res chain seq x y z
N ALA A 1 22.52 -41.40 22.35
CA ALA A 1 21.62 -40.24 22.28
C ALA A 1 21.60 -39.75 20.83
N ARG A 2 20.47 -39.87 20.13
CA ARG A 2 20.30 -39.41 18.75
C ARG A 2 19.71 -38.00 18.85
N ALA A 3 20.43 -36.98 18.40
CA ALA A 3 19.92 -35.62 18.35
C ALA A 3 18.69 -35.59 17.45
N ALA A 4 17.55 -35.17 17.99
CA ALA A 4 16.38 -34.86 17.19
C ALA A 4 16.67 -33.56 16.43
N ALA A 5 16.69 -33.64 15.10
CA ALA A 5 16.64 -32.46 14.26
C ALA A 5 15.32 -31.73 14.57
N ALA A 6 15.41 -30.45 14.92
CA ALA A 6 14.23 -29.61 15.07
C ALA A 6 13.48 -29.61 13.74
N ALA A 7 12.17 -29.89 13.79
CA ALA A 7 11.28 -29.72 12.65
C ALA A 7 11.30 -28.25 12.22
N PRO A 8 11.18 -27.93 10.91
CA PRO A 8 11.02 -26.57 10.48
C PRO A 8 9.80 -25.97 11.18
N GLU A 9 10.00 -24.78 11.76
CA GLU A 9 8.94 -23.99 12.38
C GLU A 9 7.82 -23.81 11.34
N ALA A 10 6.58 -24.15 11.71
CA ALA A 10 5.44 -23.98 10.81
C ALA A 10 5.36 -22.49 10.44
N ALA A 11 5.23 -22.18 9.14
CA ALA A 11 5.01 -20.81 8.69
C ALA A 11 3.89 -20.18 9.53
N PRO A 12 4.06 -18.95 10.04
CA PRO A 12 3.04 -18.30 10.86
C PRO A 12 1.72 -18.31 10.11
N ALA A 13 0.63 -18.61 10.82
CA ALA A 13 -0.70 -18.54 10.24
C ALA A 13 -0.92 -17.12 9.72
N CYS A 14 -1.20 -16.97 8.43
CA CYS A 14 -1.50 -15.69 7.83
C CYS A 14 -2.98 -15.59 7.43
N VAL A 15 -3.44 -14.36 7.26
CA VAL A 15 -4.78 -14.03 6.76
C VAL A 15 -4.61 -13.41 5.38
N ASN A 16 -5.40 -13.89 4.42
CA ASN A 16 -5.47 -13.26 3.11
C ASN A 16 -6.30 -11.99 3.20
N ILE A 17 -5.76 -10.90 2.67
CA ILE A 17 -6.42 -9.61 2.52
C ILE A 17 -6.34 -9.17 1.06
N VAL A 18 -7.11 -8.14 0.72
CA VAL A 18 -7.00 -7.42 -0.55
C VAL A 18 -6.49 -6.01 -0.25
N GLU A 19 -5.40 -5.64 -0.90
CA GLU A 19 -4.94 -4.26 -0.97
C GLU A 19 -5.53 -3.59 -2.21
N HIS A 20 -6.03 -2.39 -2.02
CA HIS A 20 -6.60 -1.51 -3.03
C HIS A 20 -5.80 -0.21 -3.04
N VAL A 21 -4.99 -0.02 -4.07
CA VAL A 21 -4.12 1.15 -4.20
C VAL A 21 -4.64 2.02 -5.33
N VAL A 22 -4.80 3.32 -5.08
CA VAL A 22 -5.26 4.30 -6.07
C VAL A 22 -4.33 5.50 -6.10
N LEU A 23 -3.68 5.75 -7.23
CA LEU A 23 -2.91 6.96 -7.49
C LEU A 23 -3.82 8.00 -8.15
N LEU A 24 -3.78 9.22 -7.61
CA LEU A 24 -4.64 10.34 -7.97
C LEU A 24 -3.81 11.51 -8.48
N LYS A 25 -4.35 12.19 -9.50
CA LYS A 25 -3.80 13.44 -10.05
C LYS A 25 -4.81 14.55 -9.80
N VAL A 26 -4.53 15.39 -8.81
CA VAL A 26 -5.26 16.64 -8.56
C VAL A 26 -4.89 17.63 -9.66
N ASN A 27 -5.88 18.38 -10.15
CA ASN A 27 -5.68 19.41 -11.15
C ASN A 27 -4.91 20.60 -10.56
N ASP A 28 -4.04 21.23 -11.35
CA ASP A 28 -3.19 22.35 -10.89
C ASP A 28 -3.99 23.57 -10.37
N ASP A 29 -5.26 23.70 -10.76
CA ASP A 29 -6.18 24.77 -10.35
C ASP A 29 -7.14 24.38 -9.22
N ALA A 30 -7.01 23.17 -8.65
CA ALA A 30 -7.82 22.72 -7.54
C ALA A 30 -7.58 23.58 -6.28
N PRO A 31 -8.63 24.11 -5.62
CA PRO A 31 -8.48 24.82 -4.36
C PRO A 31 -7.93 23.92 -3.26
N ALA A 32 -6.96 24.41 -2.47
CA ALA A 32 -6.36 23.64 -1.37
C ALA A 32 -7.41 23.09 -0.38
N GLU A 33 -8.43 23.89 -0.03
CA GLU A 33 -9.54 23.47 0.85
C GLU A 33 -10.36 22.32 0.26
N ALA A 34 -10.50 22.25 -1.07
CA ALA A 34 -11.18 21.14 -1.73
C ALA A 34 -10.34 19.85 -1.72
N VAL A 35 -9.01 19.99 -1.79
CA VAL A 35 -8.07 18.86 -1.67
C VAL A 35 -8.08 18.32 -0.24
N GLU A 36 -8.01 19.20 0.77
CA GLU A 36 -8.14 18.83 2.19
C GLU A 36 -9.47 18.10 2.45
N GLN A 37 -10.58 18.66 1.95
CA GLN A 37 -11.89 18.02 2.02
C GLN A 37 -11.93 16.63 1.35
N MET A 38 -11.21 16.46 0.23
CA MET A 38 -11.10 15.16 -0.44
C MET A 38 -10.36 14.15 0.44
N LEU A 39 -9.23 14.53 1.04
CA LEU A 39 -8.44 13.66 1.92
C LEU A 39 -9.27 13.22 3.13
N ASP A 40 -9.96 14.15 3.79
CA ASP A 40 -10.82 13.87 4.95
C ASP A 40 -11.96 12.92 4.61
N GLN A 41 -12.64 13.16 3.48
CA GLN A 41 -13.78 12.33 3.08
C GLN A 41 -13.33 10.94 2.64
N LEU A 42 -12.19 10.82 1.95
CA LEU A 42 -11.59 9.53 1.63
C LEU A 42 -11.20 8.77 2.89
N TYR A 43 -10.52 9.42 3.83
CA TYR A 43 -10.14 8.84 5.11
C TYR A 43 -11.36 8.36 5.90
N SER A 44 -12.45 9.14 5.87
CA SER A 44 -13.69 8.84 6.59
C SER A 44 -14.46 7.64 6.05
N LEU A 45 -14.20 7.19 4.81
CA LEU A 45 -14.89 6.04 4.22
C LEU A 45 -14.72 4.76 5.04
N GLN A 46 -13.60 4.61 5.76
CA GLN A 46 -13.39 3.45 6.62
C GLN A 46 -14.39 3.33 7.78
N TYR A 47 -15.03 4.44 8.18
CA TYR A 47 -16.05 4.48 9.23
C TYR A 47 -17.47 4.43 8.67
N MET A 48 -17.64 4.79 7.40
CA MET A 48 -18.95 4.94 6.75
C MET A 48 -19.32 3.75 5.85
N VAL A 49 -18.33 2.98 5.40
CA VAL A 49 -18.50 1.87 4.47
C VAL A 49 -18.11 0.55 5.15
N PRO A 50 -18.94 -0.50 5.07
CA PRO A 50 -18.61 -1.78 5.70
C PRO A 50 -17.38 -2.44 5.08
N ASN A 51 -16.71 -3.28 5.88
CA ASN A 51 -15.61 -4.17 5.48
C ASN A 51 -14.29 -3.48 5.07
N VAL A 52 -14.14 -2.18 5.27
CA VAL A 52 -12.83 -1.51 5.20
C VAL A 52 -12.04 -1.89 6.46
N LEU A 53 -10.92 -2.60 6.30
CA LEU A 53 -10.06 -3.00 7.42
C LEU A 53 -9.14 -1.85 7.85
N SER A 54 -8.55 -1.16 6.89
CA SER A 54 -7.73 0.03 7.10
C SER A 54 -7.80 0.90 5.85
N LEU A 55 -7.69 2.22 6.01
CA LEU A 55 -7.57 3.14 4.89
C LEU A 55 -6.58 4.24 5.25
N THR A 56 -5.64 4.46 4.35
CA THR A 56 -4.64 5.51 4.44
C THR A 56 -4.67 6.33 3.16
N VAL A 57 -4.55 7.64 3.27
CA VAL A 57 -4.53 8.56 2.13
C VAL A 57 -3.60 9.71 2.44
N GLY A 58 -2.85 10.19 1.45
CA GLY A 58 -1.95 11.32 1.67
C GLY A 58 -1.35 11.89 0.39
N GLU A 59 -0.68 13.02 0.56
CA GLU A 59 0.05 13.73 -0.49
C GLU A 59 1.43 13.11 -0.71
N LYS A 60 1.88 13.16 -1.96
CA LYS A 60 3.19 12.68 -2.39
C LYS A 60 4.34 13.38 -1.63
N LEU A 61 5.35 12.62 -1.25
CA LEU A 61 6.62 13.16 -0.76
C LEU A 61 7.46 13.79 -1.89
N ASP A 62 8.18 14.86 -1.58
CA ASP A 62 9.15 15.48 -2.50
C ASP A 62 10.48 14.72 -2.47
N ASN A 63 10.49 13.52 -3.08
CA ASN A 63 11.66 12.64 -3.12
C ASN A 63 12.01 12.15 -4.54
N GLY A 64 11.40 12.74 -5.56
CA GLY A 64 11.65 12.43 -6.97
C GLY A 64 10.90 11.20 -7.52
N GLU A 65 10.04 10.55 -6.73
CA GLU A 65 9.17 9.46 -7.17
C GLU A 65 7.74 9.97 -7.51
N GLY A 66 6.87 9.05 -7.94
CA GLY A 66 5.44 9.27 -8.12
C GLY A 66 5.00 9.98 -9.40
N GLU A 67 5.91 10.17 -10.36
CA GLU A 67 5.63 10.79 -11.67
C GLU A 67 4.76 12.06 -11.53
N ASP A 68 3.66 12.15 -12.27
CA ASP A 68 2.73 13.26 -12.30
C ASP A 68 1.52 13.09 -11.37
N TYR A 69 1.52 12.02 -10.57
CA TYR A 69 0.55 11.79 -9.49
C TYR A 69 0.85 12.69 -8.30
N THR A 70 -0.19 13.01 -7.56
CA THR A 70 -0.17 13.99 -6.46
C THR A 70 -0.51 13.36 -5.12
N HIS A 71 -1.42 12.38 -5.12
CA HIS A 71 -1.93 11.74 -3.91
C HIS A 71 -2.07 10.24 -4.14
N CYS A 72 -2.04 9.48 -3.05
CA CYS A 72 -2.30 8.05 -3.07
C CYS A 72 -3.27 7.67 -1.96
N LEU A 73 -4.13 6.70 -2.26
CA LEU A 73 -4.97 6.00 -1.31
C LEU A 73 -4.56 4.53 -1.29
N VAL A 74 -4.42 3.97 -0.10
CA VAL A 74 -4.28 2.53 0.12
C VAL A 74 -5.39 2.10 1.08
N ALA A 75 -6.27 1.23 0.62
CA ALA A 75 -7.33 0.64 1.42
C ALA A 75 -7.19 -0.89 1.47
N ARG A 76 -7.59 -1.47 2.60
CA ARG A 76 -7.50 -2.91 2.82
C ARG A 76 -8.87 -3.51 3.05
N PHE A 77 -9.12 -4.68 2.46
CA PHE A 77 -10.38 -5.42 2.55
C PHE A 77 -10.14 -6.88 2.92
N PRO A 78 -11.11 -7.58 3.56
CA PRO A 78 -10.98 -8.99 3.89
C PRO A 78 -11.13 -9.92 2.67
N SER A 79 -11.68 -9.44 1.55
CA SER A 79 -11.86 -10.22 0.33
C SER A 79 -12.14 -9.33 -0.89
N ARG A 80 -12.15 -9.92 -2.09
CA ARG A 80 -12.51 -9.23 -3.33
C ARG A 80 -13.98 -8.81 -3.34
N GLU A 81 -14.86 -9.64 -2.80
CA GLU A 81 -16.29 -9.32 -2.66
C GLU A 81 -16.50 -8.11 -1.73
N ALA A 82 -15.70 -7.97 -0.68
CA ALA A 82 -15.75 -6.79 0.18
C ALA A 82 -15.31 -5.52 -0.55
N LEU A 83 -14.28 -5.60 -1.39
CA LEU A 83 -13.88 -4.50 -2.27
C LEU A 83 -14.99 -4.13 -3.27
N GLU A 84 -15.69 -5.11 -3.85
CA GLU A 84 -16.83 -4.86 -4.74
C GLU A 84 -17.99 -4.16 -4.02
N VAL A 85 -18.31 -4.59 -2.79
CA VAL A 85 -19.31 -3.93 -1.94
C VAL A 85 -18.92 -2.48 -1.64
N TYR A 86 -17.65 -2.23 -1.31
CA TYR A 86 -17.11 -0.88 -1.10
C TYR A 86 -17.25 -0.01 -2.36
N ALA A 87 -16.83 -0.54 -3.52
CA ALA A 87 -16.86 0.19 -4.78
C ALA A 87 -18.29 0.62 -5.17
N ALA A 88 -19.29 -0.22 -4.88
CA ALA A 88 -20.70 0.05 -5.16
C ALA A 88 -21.43 0.83 -4.04
N HIS A 89 -20.79 1.06 -2.89
CA HIS A 89 -21.45 1.67 -1.75
C HIS A 89 -21.85 3.13 -2.05
N PRO A 90 -23.08 3.57 -1.71
CA PRO A 90 -23.55 4.92 -2.03
C PRO A 90 -22.62 6.03 -1.52
N GLU A 91 -22.02 5.84 -0.34
CA GLU A 91 -21.09 6.82 0.23
C GLU A 91 -19.76 6.91 -0.53
N HIS A 92 -19.20 5.77 -0.94
CA HIS A 92 -18.01 5.75 -1.79
C HIS A 92 -18.30 6.41 -3.14
N VAL A 93 -19.44 6.07 -3.76
CA VAL A 93 -19.88 6.68 -5.02
C VAL A 93 -20.02 8.19 -4.85
N ARG A 94 -20.66 8.67 -3.76
CA ARG A 94 -20.82 10.09 -3.45
C ARG A 94 -19.47 10.81 -3.38
N VAL A 95 -18.52 10.28 -2.60
CA VAL A 95 -17.17 10.86 -2.49
C VAL A 95 -16.48 10.91 -3.86
N VAL A 96 -16.50 9.82 -4.62
CA VAL A 96 -15.92 9.80 -5.97
C VAL A 96 -16.60 10.83 -6.88
N THR A 97 -17.93 10.91 -6.90
CA THR A 97 -18.64 11.72 -7.88
C THR A 97 -18.75 13.20 -7.53
N GLU A 98 -18.91 13.52 -6.25
CA GLU A 98 -19.19 14.89 -5.79
C GLU A 98 -17.94 15.60 -5.28
N VAL A 99 -16.95 14.86 -4.78
CA VAL A 99 -15.75 15.44 -4.15
C VAL A 99 -14.53 15.30 -5.04
N MET A 100 -14.28 14.09 -5.56
CA MET A 100 -13.08 13.83 -6.35
C MET A 100 -13.21 14.34 -7.79
N LYS A 101 -14.29 14.00 -8.50
CA LYS A 101 -14.47 14.37 -9.93
C LYS A 101 -14.27 15.87 -10.23
N PRO A 102 -14.71 16.82 -9.39
CA PRO A 102 -14.51 18.25 -9.69
C PRO A 102 -13.05 18.72 -9.66
N ILE A 103 -12.16 18.02 -8.96
CA ILE A 103 -10.79 18.49 -8.69
C ILE A 103 -9.69 17.56 -9.21
N LEU A 104 -10.05 16.39 -9.71
CA LEU A 104 -9.10 15.40 -10.24
C LEU A 104 -9.14 15.30 -11.76
N ASP A 105 -8.00 14.94 -12.34
CA ASP A 105 -7.95 14.31 -13.65
C ASP A 105 -8.34 12.83 -13.50
N THR A 106 -9.60 12.53 -13.77
CA THR A 106 -10.14 11.18 -13.65
C THR A 106 -9.53 10.20 -14.65
N ASP A 107 -9.07 10.68 -15.81
CA ASP A 107 -8.44 9.83 -16.83
C ASP A 107 -6.99 9.51 -16.45
N ALA A 108 -6.35 10.38 -15.65
CA ALA A 108 -5.05 10.13 -15.05
C ALA A 108 -5.09 9.08 -13.92
N THR A 109 -6.26 8.85 -13.29
CA THR A 109 -6.38 7.93 -12.15
C THR A 109 -5.93 6.50 -12.49
N LEU A 110 -5.18 5.89 -11.58
CA LEU A 110 -4.64 4.54 -11.73
C LEU A 110 -4.96 3.76 -10.48
N ALA A 111 -5.45 2.52 -10.64
CA ALA A 111 -5.62 1.62 -9.51
C ALA A 111 -5.07 0.23 -9.76
N VAL A 112 -4.53 -0.36 -8.70
CA VAL A 112 -4.16 -1.76 -8.63
C VAL A 112 -4.81 -2.40 -7.42
N ASP A 113 -5.22 -3.65 -7.59
CA ASP A 113 -5.88 -4.45 -6.57
C ASP A 113 -5.15 -5.79 -6.51
N TYR A 114 -4.68 -6.21 -5.34
CA TYR A 114 -3.95 -7.47 -5.21
C TYR A 114 -4.25 -8.17 -3.89
N GLU A 115 -4.11 -9.49 -3.89
CA GLU A 115 -4.22 -10.29 -2.67
C GLU A 115 -2.84 -10.43 -2.03
N ALA A 116 -2.79 -10.34 -0.70
CA ALA A 116 -1.59 -10.56 0.09
C ALA A 116 -1.89 -11.31 1.37
N CYS A 117 -0.88 -12.03 1.86
CA CYS A 117 -0.88 -12.77 3.11
C CYS A 117 -0.24 -11.86 4.17
N VAL A 118 -1.00 -11.53 5.22
CA VAL A 118 -0.54 -10.74 6.38
C VAL A 118 -0.62 -11.58 7.64
N GLU A 119 0.18 -11.24 8.65
CA GLU A 119 0.18 -11.94 9.93
C GLU A 119 -1.24 -12.05 10.50
N LYS A 120 -1.59 -13.19 11.10
CA LYS A 120 -2.87 -13.36 11.81
C LYS A 120 -2.82 -12.67 13.18
N ASP A 121 -2.64 -11.36 13.12
CA ASP A 121 -2.60 -10.44 14.23
C ASP A 121 -3.52 -9.25 13.91
N ILE A 122 -4.26 -8.78 14.92
CA ILE A 122 -5.29 -7.76 14.72
C ILE A 122 -4.67 -6.39 14.45
N GLU A 123 -3.52 -6.10 15.07
CA GLU A 123 -2.79 -4.84 14.87
C GLU A 123 -2.22 -4.79 13.46
N ALA A 124 -1.56 -5.86 13.01
CA ALA A 124 -1.06 -6.00 11.65
C ALA A 124 -2.16 -5.98 10.57
N MET A 125 -3.32 -6.62 10.83
CA MET A 125 -4.41 -6.72 9.85
C MET A 125 -5.17 -5.40 9.70
N PHE A 126 -5.51 -4.74 10.81
CA PHE A 126 -6.25 -3.48 10.81
C PHE A 126 -5.37 -2.22 10.81
N LYS A 127 -4.04 -2.39 10.82
CA LYS A 127 -3.07 -1.29 10.95
C LYS A 127 -3.38 -0.40 12.17
N ARG A 128 -3.39 -0.99 13.37
CA ARG A 128 -3.77 -0.31 14.63
C ARG A 128 -2.69 -0.41 15.69
N GLY A 129 -2.56 0.62 16.52
CA GLY A 129 -1.56 0.72 17.59
C GLY A 129 -0.53 1.81 17.27
N ASP A 130 0.30 2.16 18.25
CA ASP A 130 1.23 3.30 18.19
C ASP A 130 2.15 3.27 16.94
N ASP A 131 2.52 2.09 16.45
CA ASP A 131 3.35 1.92 15.25
C ASP A 131 2.64 2.32 13.94
N TRP A 132 1.32 2.52 13.95
CA TRP A 132 0.51 2.79 12.76
C TRP A 132 0.02 4.24 12.66
N ASP A 133 0.22 5.03 13.72
CA ASP A 133 -0.27 6.42 13.80
C ASP A 133 0.55 7.39 12.93
N GLU A 134 1.84 7.10 12.72
CA GLU A 134 2.76 7.91 11.92
C GLU A 134 3.72 7.04 11.11
N GLY A 135 4.22 7.56 9.98
CA GLY A 135 5.23 6.88 9.16
C GLY A 135 5.04 7.12 7.67
N VAL A 136 5.61 6.25 6.83
CA VAL A 136 5.56 6.36 5.37
C VAL A 136 4.95 5.10 4.75
N GLU A 137 4.03 5.29 3.81
CA GLU A 137 3.61 4.22 2.89
C GLU A 137 4.44 4.36 1.61
N HIS A 138 5.25 3.33 1.32
CA HIS A 138 6.05 3.20 0.11
C HIS A 138 5.34 2.25 -0.86
N VAL A 139 4.75 2.81 -1.92
CA VAL A 139 3.99 2.07 -2.92
C VAL A 139 4.86 1.84 -4.14
N VAL A 140 4.94 0.62 -4.66
CA VAL A 140 5.62 0.34 -5.93
C VAL A 140 4.74 -0.49 -6.85
N LEU A 141 4.60 -0.01 -8.09
CA LEU A 141 3.89 -0.67 -9.17
C LEU A 141 4.89 -1.14 -10.21
N LEU A 142 4.74 -2.39 -10.66
CA LEU A 142 5.64 -3.04 -11.60
C LEU A 142 4.89 -3.52 -12.85
N LYS A 143 5.50 -3.31 -14.02
CA LYS A 143 5.06 -3.88 -15.29
C LYS A 143 5.93 -5.10 -15.59
N GLU A 144 5.39 -6.30 -15.46
CA GLU A 144 6.13 -7.52 -15.82
C GLU A 144 6.39 -7.59 -17.33
N THR A 145 7.59 -8.03 -17.72
CA THR A 145 8.04 -8.12 -19.12
C THR A 145 7.22 -9.12 -19.93
N ASP A 146 6.76 -10.21 -19.32
CA ASP A 146 5.98 -11.26 -19.97
C ASP A 146 4.46 -10.99 -19.95
N GLY A 147 4.03 -9.80 -19.53
CA GLY A 147 2.69 -9.25 -19.73
C GLY A 147 1.52 -9.97 -19.04
N GLY A 148 1.75 -11.07 -18.33
CA GLY A 148 0.75 -11.80 -17.57
C GLY A 148 0.83 -11.47 -16.08
N ALA A 149 -0.26 -10.99 -15.49
CA ALA A 149 -0.39 -10.91 -14.05
C ALA A 149 -0.54 -12.32 -13.44
N GLY A 150 0.24 -12.65 -12.41
CA GLY A 150 -0.01 -13.84 -11.57
C GLY A 150 0.65 -15.15 -12.01
N GLY A 151 1.78 -15.10 -12.72
CA GLY A 151 2.61 -16.28 -13.00
C GLY A 151 3.61 -16.62 -11.88
N ASP A 152 4.41 -17.68 -12.08
CA ASP A 152 5.47 -18.12 -11.15
C ASP A 152 6.44 -16.98 -10.77
N GLY A 153 6.66 -16.04 -11.69
CA GLY A 153 7.48 -14.84 -11.43
C GLY A 153 6.88 -13.91 -10.38
N ALA A 154 5.57 -13.66 -10.44
CA ALA A 154 4.87 -12.84 -9.45
C ALA A 154 4.92 -13.48 -8.05
N ALA A 155 4.72 -14.79 -7.96
CA ALA A 155 4.81 -15.51 -6.69
C ALA A 155 6.22 -15.40 -6.07
N ALA A 156 7.27 -15.61 -6.87
CA ALA A 156 8.66 -15.48 -6.41
C ALA A 156 8.99 -14.04 -5.95
N MET A 157 8.54 -13.03 -6.70
CA MET A 157 8.71 -11.63 -6.29
C MET A 157 8.01 -11.34 -4.97
N ALA A 158 6.76 -11.79 -4.81
CA ALA A 158 5.97 -11.57 -3.59
C ALA A 158 6.64 -12.24 -2.37
N GLU A 159 7.06 -13.50 -2.50
CA GLU A 159 7.74 -14.24 -1.42
C GLU A 159 9.04 -13.54 -1.00
N ALA A 160 9.88 -13.14 -1.97
CA ALA A 160 11.15 -12.48 -1.69
C ALA A 160 10.96 -11.12 -0.99
N LEU A 161 9.94 -10.35 -1.40
CA LEU A 161 9.60 -9.06 -0.80
C LEU A 161 9.01 -9.23 0.62
N GLN A 162 8.11 -10.19 0.82
CA GLN A 162 7.48 -10.44 2.14
C GLN A 162 8.49 -10.94 3.20
N ALA A 163 9.65 -11.45 2.80
CA ALA A 163 10.73 -11.82 3.71
C ALA A 163 11.56 -10.61 4.21
N LEU A 164 11.45 -9.43 3.58
CA LEU A 164 12.26 -8.27 3.91
C LEU A 164 12.03 -7.71 5.33
N PRO A 165 10.80 -7.60 5.86
CA PRO A 165 10.58 -7.12 7.24
C PRO A 165 11.42 -7.90 8.25
N GLN A 166 11.44 -9.22 8.15
CA GLN A 166 12.24 -10.06 9.05
C GLN A 166 13.76 -9.92 8.81
N ARG A 167 14.19 -9.89 7.55
CA ARG A 167 15.62 -9.84 7.18
C ARG A 167 16.28 -8.50 7.51
N MET A 168 15.50 -7.43 7.56
CA MET A 168 15.97 -6.06 7.75
C MET A 168 15.66 -5.48 9.13
N ALA A 169 14.96 -6.24 9.99
CA ALA A 169 14.46 -5.77 11.29
C ALA A 169 15.54 -5.22 12.25
N ALA A 170 16.82 -5.54 12.04
CA ALA A 170 17.92 -4.99 12.82
C ALA A 170 18.29 -3.54 12.43
N ASP A 171 18.04 -3.17 11.17
CA ASP A 171 18.58 -1.96 10.54
C ASP A 171 17.49 -0.99 10.08
N VAL A 172 16.28 -1.49 9.78
CA VAL A 172 15.16 -0.73 9.24
C VAL A 172 13.88 -1.11 9.96
N ARG A 173 13.12 -0.11 10.45
CA ARG A 173 11.76 -0.32 10.96
C ARG A 173 10.76 -0.43 9.80
N LEU A 174 10.87 -1.51 9.04
CA LEU A 174 9.90 -1.94 8.04
C LEU A 174 8.80 -2.73 8.76
N LEU A 175 7.68 -2.06 9.04
CA LEU A 175 6.60 -2.58 9.89
C LEU A 175 5.82 -3.70 9.20
N GLN A 176 5.55 -3.53 7.90
CA GLN A 176 4.87 -4.54 7.10
C GLN A 176 5.17 -4.32 5.63
N LEU A 177 5.21 -5.40 4.85
CA LEU A 177 5.30 -5.34 3.40
C LEU A 177 4.32 -6.34 2.79
N THR A 178 3.35 -5.82 2.04
CA THR A 178 2.44 -6.62 1.23
C THR A 178 2.81 -6.50 -0.24
N ALA A 179 2.66 -7.59 -0.99
CA ALA A 179 2.98 -7.62 -2.42
C ALA A 179 2.17 -8.71 -3.11
N GLY A 180 1.76 -8.45 -4.35
CA GLY A 180 0.95 -9.41 -5.10
C GLY A 180 0.68 -9.00 -6.54
N ALA A 181 0.15 -9.98 -7.29
CA ALA A 181 -0.29 -9.78 -8.66
C ALA A 181 -1.57 -8.95 -8.72
N ASN A 182 -1.57 -7.94 -9.58
CA ASN A 182 -2.70 -7.05 -9.80
C ASN A 182 -3.83 -7.77 -10.56
N PHE A 183 -5.06 -7.65 -10.06
CA PHE A 183 -6.28 -8.09 -10.75
C PHE A 183 -7.19 -6.93 -11.17
N SER A 184 -6.81 -5.68 -10.91
CA SER A 184 -7.56 -4.50 -11.35
C SER A 184 -7.39 -4.23 -12.85
N ALA A 185 -8.49 -3.86 -13.50
CA ALA A 185 -8.48 -3.41 -14.90
C ALA A 185 -8.02 -1.95 -15.07
N ARG A 186 -7.92 -1.16 -14.00
CA ARG A 186 -7.59 0.28 -14.02
C ARG A 186 -6.10 0.57 -13.85
N SER A 187 -5.25 -0.41 -14.14
CA SER A 187 -3.84 -0.40 -13.74
C SER A 187 -2.88 0.22 -14.73
N LYS A 188 -3.35 0.73 -15.88
CA LYS A 188 -2.48 1.31 -16.94
C LYS A 188 -1.29 0.40 -17.32
N GLY A 189 -1.52 -0.91 -17.30
CA GLY A 189 -0.54 -1.93 -17.67
C GLY A 189 0.39 -2.40 -16.54
N TYR A 190 0.25 -1.89 -15.31
CA TYR A 190 0.92 -2.48 -14.14
C TYR A 190 0.26 -3.81 -13.77
N THR A 191 1.09 -4.84 -13.53
CA THR A 191 0.67 -6.23 -13.32
C THR A 191 1.01 -6.74 -11.93
N PHE A 192 1.84 -6.03 -11.19
CA PHE A 192 2.26 -6.38 -9.84
C PHE A 192 2.40 -5.12 -9.00
N ALA A 193 2.12 -5.22 -7.71
CA ALA A 193 2.26 -4.11 -6.78
C ALA A 193 2.78 -4.56 -5.42
N LEU A 194 3.39 -3.63 -4.70
CA LEU A 194 3.72 -3.78 -3.29
C LEU A 194 3.43 -2.49 -2.53
N VAL A 195 3.13 -2.65 -1.24
CA VAL A 195 3.03 -1.56 -0.28
C VAL A 195 3.91 -1.93 0.91
N ALA A 196 4.92 -1.10 1.18
CA ALA A 196 5.81 -1.21 2.32
C ALA A 196 5.52 -0.08 3.31
N ARG A 197 5.21 -0.45 4.55
CA ARG A 197 4.98 0.49 5.64
C ARG A 197 6.26 0.67 6.45
N LEU A 198 6.79 1.89 6.48
CA LEU A 198 7.99 2.25 7.23
C LEU A 198 7.64 3.20 8.36
N ALA A 199 8.32 3.07 9.50
CA ALA A 199 8.04 3.92 10.66
C ALA A 199 8.43 5.38 10.45
N SER A 200 9.31 5.69 9.49
CA SER A 200 9.76 7.06 9.22
C SER A 200 10.33 7.25 7.81
N VAL A 201 10.54 8.50 7.42
CA VAL A 201 11.29 8.85 6.20
C VAL A 201 12.74 8.35 6.28
N ALA A 202 13.36 8.39 7.46
CA ALA A 202 14.71 7.87 7.65
C ALA A 202 14.78 6.34 7.44
N ASP A 203 13.74 5.61 7.86
CA ASP A 203 13.62 4.18 7.56
C ASP A 203 13.43 3.93 6.05
N LEU A 204 12.67 4.77 5.34
CA LEU A 204 12.55 4.72 3.87
C LEU A 204 13.92 4.94 3.19
N GLU A 205 14.67 5.94 3.63
CA GLU A 205 16.00 6.23 3.12
C GLU A 205 17.00 5.09 3.38
N ALA A 206 16.87 4.39 4.51
CA ALA A 206 17.67 3.21 4.85
C ALA A 206 17.22 1.96 4.07
N TYR A 207 15.92 1.81 3.81
CA TYR A 207 15.33 0.68 3.09
C TYR A 207 15.87 0.55 1.66
N GLY A 208 15.88 1.64 0.91
CA GLY A 208 16.31 1.68 -0.49
C GLY A 208 17.68 1.01 -0.74
N PRO A 209 18.78 1.50 -0.13
CA PRO A 209 20.13 0.97 -0.35
C PRO A 209 20.43 -0.31 0.44
N HIS A 210 19.53 -0.80 1.30
CA HIS A 210 19.79 -1.93 2.17
C HIS A 210 20.21 -3.18 1.36
N PRO A 211 21.27 -3.92 1.77
CA PRO A 211 21.77 -5.07 1.02
C PRO A 211 20.71 -6.14 0.72
N GLU A 212 19.83 -6.42 1.69
CA GLU A 212 18.76 -7.42 1.52
C GLU A 212 17.71 -6.98 0.49
N HIS A 213 17.32 -5.71 0.51
CA HIS A 213 16.42 -5.14 -0.50
C HIS A 213 17.09 -5.14 -1.88
N GLN A 214 18.36 -4.71 -1.97
CA GLN A 214 19.11 -4.71 -3.24
C GLN A 214 19.30 -6.12 -3.83
N ALA A 215 19.46 -7.14 -2.98
CA ALA A 215 19.51 -8.53 -3.42
C ALA A 215 18.19 -8.98 -4.06
N VAL A 216 17.05 -8.64 -3.46
CA VAL A 216 15.72 -8.93 -4.03
C VAL A 216 15.51 -8.15 -5.33
N VAL A 217 15.85 -6.87 -5.36
CA VAL A 217 15.75 -6.03 -6.57
C VAL A 217 16.58 -6.61 -7.72
N ALA A 218 17.83 -7.01 -7.45
CA ALA A 218 18.72 -7.54 -8.48
C ALA A 218 18.35 -8.95 -8.93
N GLY A 219 17.96 -9.82 -8.01
CA GLY A 219 17.67 -11.23 -8.29
C GLY A 219 16.27 -11.49 -8.83
N GLU A 220 15.26 -10.87 -8.24
CA GLU A 220 13.86 -11.19 -8.55
C GLU A 220 13.15 -10.10 -9.35
N ILE A 221 13.38 -8.82 -9.05
CA ILE A 221 12.63 -7.74 -9.70
C ILE A 221 13.19 -7.40 -11.08
N LYS A 222 14.46 -6.96 -11.16
CA LYS A 222 15.08 -6.45 -12.39
C LYS A 222 15.00 -7.40 -13.60
N PRO A 223 15.16 -8.73 -13.44
CA PRO A 223 15.07 -9.64 -14.58
C PRO A 223 13.66 -9.76 -15.17
N ARG A 224 12.61 -9.38 -14.42
CA ARG A 224 11.21 -9.69 -14.72
C ARG A 224 10.38 -8.46 -15.10
N VAL A 225 10.89 -7.24 -14.89
CA VAL A 225 10.10 -6.01 -15.05
C VAL A 225 10.62 -5.12 -16.17
N SER A 226 9.70 -4.52 -16.90
CA SER A 226 9.95 -3.55 -17.98
C SER A 226 9.63 -2.11 -17.59
N GLY A 227 8.91 -1.91 -16.49
CA GLY A 227 8.53 -0.61 -15.97
C GLY A 227 8.31 -0.64 -14.47
N ARG A 228 8.57 0.48 -13.81
CA ARG A 228 8.41 0.70 -12.38
C ARG A 228 7.89 2.11 -12.15
N LEU A 229 6.93 2.25 -11.25
CA LEU A 229 6.54 3.51 -10.63
C LEU A 229 6.57 3.29 -9.11
N ALA A 230 7.31 4.12 -8.38
CA ALA A 230 7.14 4.20 -6.93
C ALA A 230 6.42 5.48 -6.56
N PHE A 231 5.74 5.49 -5.42
CA PHE A 231 5.02 6.62 -4.88
C PHE A 231 5.06 6.54 -3.36
N ASP A 232 5.51 7.60 -2.71
CA ASP A 232 5.67 7.66 -1.27
C ASP A 232 4.80 8.76 -0.69
N PHE A 233 4.11 8.47 0.40
CA PHE A 233 3.37 9.48 1.16
C PHE A 233 3.51 9.25 2.66
N SER A 234 3.54 10.34 3.43
CA SER A 234 3.50 10.26 4.88
C SER A 234 2.07 10.03 5.36
N LEU A 235 1.93 9.21 6.39
CA LEU A 235 0.76 9.23 7.25
C LEU A 235 1.03 10.31 8.28
N GLN A 236 0.37 11.45 8.12
CA GLN A 236 0.37 12.46 9.16
C GLN A 236 -0.53 11.97 10.29
N PRO A 237 -0.14 12.14 11.56
CA PRO A 237 -1.10 12.10 12.64
C PRO A 237 -2.21 13.10 12.31
N VAL A 238 -3.47 12.75 12.59
CA VAL A 238 -4.52 13.77 12.63
C VAL A 238 -4.12 14.74 13.74
N GLU A 239 -3.60 15.93 13.40
CA GLU A 239 -3.37 16.98 14.39
C GLU A 239 -4.72 17.41 14.95
N GLY A 240 -5.12 16.84 16.10
CA GLY A 240 -6.47 17.07 16.60
C GLY A 240 -6.92 16.27 17.83
N ALA A 241 -6.06 16.04 18.82
CA ALA A 241 -6.52 15.80 20.19
C ALA A 241 -5.57 16.48 21.17
N ASP A 242 -5.65 17.81 21.21
CA ASP A 242 -5.10 18.63 22.29
C ASP A 242 -5.75 18.16 23.61
N THR A 243 -5.11 17.23 24.30
CA THR A 243 -5.56 16.70 25.60
C THR A 243 -5.07 17.56 26.76
N SER A 244 -4.52 18.75 26.49
CA SER A 244 -4.11 19.73 27.52
C SER A 244 -5.27 20.44 28.22
N GLY A 245 -6.46 19.83 28.25
CA GLY A 245 -7.69 20.46 28.73
C GLY A 245 -8.72 19.50 29.32
N LEU A 246 -8.30 18.43 30.01
CA LEU A 246 -9.15 17.68 30.95
C LEU A 246 -8.43 17.40 32.26
#